data_AF-A0A7C6UYH6-F1
#
_entry.id   AF-A0A7C6UYH6-F1
#
_cell.length_a   1.000
_cell.length_b   1.000
_cell.length_c   1.000
_cell.angle_alpha   90.00
_cell.angle_beta   90.00
_cell.angle_gamma   90.00
#
_symmetry.space_group_name_H-M   'P 1'
#
loop_
_entity.id
_entity.type
_entity.pdbx_description
1 polymer ?
#
loop_
_entity_poly.entity_id
_entity_poly.type
_entity_poly.pdbx_seq_one_letter_code
_entity_poly.pdbx_strand_id
1 'polypeptide(L)'
;MYCKNLKVVNLNITEDFYVYKGIFQLCSSDKGMEIDLADLSNFNERKLKEIKNFFDLQDSLCDIYRIIMDKVMDAAKIQSRVIENYSY
;
A
#
# COMPACT_ATOMS: atom_id res chain seq x y z
N MET A 1 -1.68 3.48 17.41
CA MET A 1 -2.68 3.02 16.41
C MET A 1 -2.22 1.69 15.81
N TYR A 2 -3.09 0.89 15.18
CA TYR A 2 -2.69 -0.35 14.47
C TYR A 2 -2.77 -0.19 12.95
N CYS A 3 -1.83 -0.80 12.21
CA CYS A 3 -1.71 -0.72 10.76
C CYS A 3 -2.96 -1.24 10.04
N LYS A 4 -3.65 -2.23 10.61
CA LYS A 4 -4.91 -2.76 10.09
C LYS A 4 -6.03 -1.71 9.94
N ASN A 5 -5.99 -0.65 10.74
CA ASN A 5 -6.96 0.45 10.71
C ASN A 5 -6.70 1.43 9.56
N LEU A 6 -5.53 1.36 8.91
CA LEU A 6 -5.24 2.16 7.74
C LEU A 6 -6.00 1.63 6.53
N LYS A 7 -6.41 2.54 5.67
CA LYS A 7 -7.05 2.25 4.38
C LYS A 7 -6.07 2.56 3.26
N VAL A 8 -5.97 1.66 2.30
CA VAL A 8 -5.31 1.92 1.02
C VAL A 8 -6.35 2.54 0.10
N VAL A 9 -6.07 3.74 -0.40
CA VAL A 9 -6.91 4.47 -1.35
C VAL A 9 -6.07 4.96 -2.53
N ASN A 10 -6.71 5.31 -3.63
CA ASN A 10 -6.05 5.79 -4.85
C ASN A 10 -4.88 4.89 -5.30
N LEU A 11 -5.05 3.57 -5.17
CA LEU A 11 -4.10 2.64 -5.75
C LEU A 11 -4.08 2.86 -7.25
N ASN A 12 -2.92 3.13 -7.80
CA ASN A 12 -2.69 3.15 -9.23
C ASN A 12 -1.53 2.21 -9.48
N ILE A 13 -1.83 0.99 -9.92
CA ILE A 13 -0.84 -0.04 -10.18
C ILE A 13 -0.69 -0.24 -11.68
N THR A 14 0.55 -0.18 -12.13
CA THR A 14 0.93 -0.41 -13.51
C THR A 14 1.95 -1.54 -13.52
N GLU A 15 1.66 -2.57 -14.31
CA GLU A 15 2.63 -3.62 -14.59
C GLU A 15 3.45 -3.20 -15.81
N ASP A 16 4.75 -2.99 -15.63
CA ASP A 16 5.66 -2.61 -16.71
C ASP A 16 6.89 -3.52 -16.64
N PHE A 17 7.08 -4.38 -17.65
CA PHE A 17 8.20 -5.34 -17.74
C PHE A 17 8.42 -6.19 -16.47
N TYR A 18 7.37 -6.84 -15.95
CA TYR A 18 7.43 -7.67 -14.72
C TYR A 18 7.79 -6.90 -13.44
N VAL A 19 7.85 -5.57 -13.51
CA VAL A 19 8.01 -4.70 -12.34
C VAL A 19 6.65 -4.07 -12.05
N TYR A 20 6.05 -4.48 -10.93
CA TYR A 20 4.87 -3.81 -10.41
C TYR A 20 5.29 -2.46 -9.83
N LYS A 21 4.93 -1.39 -10.54
CA LYS A 21 5.01 -0.03 -10.01
C LYS A 21 3.63 0.36 -9.56
N GLY A 22 3.51 0.91 -8.37
CA GLY A 22 2.20 1.28 -7.87
C GLY A 22 2.29 2.40 -6.88
N ILE A 23 1.59 3.49 -7.14
CA ILE A 23 1.46 4.58 -6.17
C ILE A 23 0.12 4.39 -5.48
N PHE A 24 0.13 4.47 -4.16
CA PHE A 24 -1.10 4.39 -3.38
C PHE A 24 -1.02 5.32 -2.17
N GLN A 25 -2.17 5.67 -1.64
CA GLN A 25 -2.25 6.53 -0.47
C GLN A 25 -2.73 5.71 0.74
N LEU A 26 -1.92 5.66 1.79
CA LEU A 26 -2.36 5.17 3.10
C LEU A 26 -3.08 6.30 3.82
N CYS A 27 -4.32 6.07 4.19
CA CYS A 27 -5.12 7.01 4.96
C CYS A 27 -5.51 6.43 6.33
N SER A 28 -5.34 7.25 7.35
CA SER A 28 -6.01 7.16 8.64
C SER A 28 -7.23 8.10 8.62
N SER A 29 -7.99 8.15 9.72
CA SER A 29 -9.14 9.04 9.86
C SER A 29 -8.81 10.53 9.67
N ASP A 30 -7.56 10.92 9.93
CA ASP A 30 -7.16 12.34 10.00
C ASP A 30 -5.97 12.71 9.09
N LYS A 31 -5.23 11.72 8.60
CA LYS A 31 -3.98 11.92 7.86
C LYS A 31 -3.80 10.92 6.74
N GLY A 32 -3.24 11.37 5.63
CA GLY A 32 -2.91 10.56 4.46
C GLY A 32 -1.43 10.67 4.12
N MET A 33 -0.84 9.58 3.63
CA MET A 33 0.53 9.53 3.14
C MET A 33 0.55 8.77 1.83
N GLU A 34 1.10 9.41 0.79
CA GLU A 34 1.36 8.76 -0.50
C GLU A 34 2.63 7.91 -0.41
N ILE A 35 2.56 6.70 -0.96
CA ILE A 35 3.60 5.69 -0.88
C ILE A 35 3.71 5.01 -2.24
N ASP A 36 4.94 4.86 -2.71
CA ASP A 36 5.25 4.03 -3.86
C ASP A 36 5.49 2.57 -3.41
N LEU A 37 4.94 1.61 -4.13
CA LEU A 37 5.15 0.19 -3.94
C LEU A 37 6.62 -0.19 -4.14
N ALA A 38 7.33 0.52 -5.03
CA ALA A 38 8.76 0.37 -5.22
C ALA A 38 9.54 0.79 -3.97
N ASP A 39 9.07 1.78 -3.22
CA ASP A 39 9.68 2.19 -1.94
C ASP A 39 9.50 1.13 -0.85
N LEU A 40 8.49 0.27 -0.95
CA LEU A 40 8.28 -0.85 -0.03
C LEU A 40 8.93 -2.15 -0.49
N SER A 41 9.32 -2.24 -1.76
CA SER A 41 10.03 -3.40 -2.31
C SER A 41 11.33 -3.66 -1.55
N ASN A 42 11.69 -4.94 -1.44
CA ASN A 42 12.87 -5.40 -0.68
C ASN A 42 12.86 -5.05 0.82
N PHE A 43 11.70 -4.86 1.44
CA PHE A 43 11.58 -4.57 2.87
C PHE A 43 12.40 -3.33 3.28
N ASN A 44 12.11 -2.19 2.66
CA ASN A 44 12.79 -0.93 2.96
C ASN A 44 12.45 -0.44 4.37
N GLU A 45 13.29 -0.79 5.35
CA GLU A 45 13.09 -0.45 6.75
C GLU A 45 12.96 1.05 7.01
N ARG A 46 13.63 1.89 6.20
CA ARG A 46 13.56 3.35 6.36
C ARG A 46 12.14 3.85 6.09
N LYS A 47 11.54 3.41 4.98
CA LYS A 47 10.17 3.78 4.63
C LYS A 47 9.16 3.20 5.62
N LEU A 48 9.35 1.95 6.04
CA LEU A 48 8.50 1.33 7.06
C LEU A 48 8.55 2.05 8.41
N LYS A 49 9.74 2.52 8.84
CA LYS A 49 9.89 3.36 10.04
C LYS A 49 9.23 4.72 9.87
N GLU A 50 9.34 5.33 8.70
CA GLU A 50 8.68 6.59 8.37
C GLU A 50 7.16 6.45 8.49
N ILE A 51 6.58 5.41 7.88
CA ILE A 51 5.14 5.10 7.97
C ILE A 51 4.74 4.83 9.43
N LYS A 52 5.53 4.03 10.15
CA LYS A 52 5.29 3.74 11.57
C LYS A 52 5.22 5.02 12.40
N ASN A 53 6.18 5.91 12.24
CA ASN A 53 6.25 7.16 12.99
C ASN A 53 5.16 8.15 12.55
N PHE A 54 4.92 8.27 11.25
CA PHE A 54 3.91 9.18 10.69
C PHE A 54 2.51 8.82 11.18
N PHE A 55 2.17 7.53 11.23
CA PHE A 55 0.86 7.04 11.69
C PHE A 55 0.79 6.67 13.17
N ASP A 56 1.90 6.77 13.91
CA ASP A 56 2.02 6.33 15.31
C ASP A 56 1.56 4.86 15.48
N LEU A 57 2.12 3.97 14.66
CA LEU A 57 1.78 2.55 14.65
C LEU A 57 2.52 1.81 15.76
N GLN A 58 1.81 0.95 16.49
CA GLN A 58 2.43 0.09 17.52
C GLN A 58 2.96 -1.23 16.96
N ASP A 59 2.54 -1.60 15.74
CA ASP A 59 2.95 -2.84 15.06
C ASP A 59 4.46 -2.92 14.80
N SER A 60 4.97 -4.14 14.62
CA SER A 60 6.34 -4.36 14.17
C SER A 60 6.49 -3.94 12.70
N LEU A 61 7.72 -3.62 12.26
CA LEU A 61 7.95 -3.26 10.85
C LEU A 61 7.56 -4.40 9.90
N CYS A 62 7.73 -5.66 10.34
CA CYS A 62 7.33 -6.85 9.60
C CYS A 62 5.81 -6.93 9.42
N ASP A 63 5.06 -6.70 10.51
CA ASP A 63 3.59 -6.68 10.46
C ASP A 63 3.07 -5.53 9.61
N ILE A 64 3.67 -4.33 9.75
CA ILE A 64 3.30 -3.15 8.94
C ILE A 64 3.47 -3.47 7.45
N TYR A 65 4.63 -3.99 7.06
CA TYR A 65 4.89 -4.39 5.68
C TYR A 65 3.88 -5.42 5.19
N ARG A 66 3.66 -6.48 5.96
CA ARG A 66 2.76 -7.58 5.57
C ARG A 66 1.32 -7.09 5.42
N ILE A 67 0.82 -6.28 6.35
CA ILE A 67 -0.54 -5.72 6.33
C ILE A 67 -0.72 -4.75 5.16
N ILE A 68 0.25 -3.89 4.89
CA ILE A 68 0.19 -2.96 3.76
C ILE A 68 0.18 -3.73 2.45
N MET A 69 1.10 -4.69 2.27
CA MET A 69 1.17 -5.51 1.06
C MET A 69 -0.13 -6.29 0.84
N ASP A 70 -0.69 -6.91 1.88
CA ASP A 70 -1.95 -7.63 1.79
C ASP A 70 -3.10 -6.72 1.34
N LYS A 71 -3.22 -5.52 1.93
CA LYS A 71 -4.23 -4.52 1.54
C LYS A 71 -4.03 -4.00 0.11
N VAL A 72 -2.79 -3.76 -0.30
CA VAL A 72 -2.49 -3.30 -1.67
C VAL A 72 -2.82 -4.39 -2.68
N MET A 73 -2.46 -5.64 -2.40
CA MET A 73 -2.79 -6.79 -3.26
C MET A 73 -4.30 -7.01 -3.35
N ASP A 74 -5.03 -6.88 -2.25
CA ASP A 74 -6.49 -6.98 -2.24
C ASP A 74 -7.13 -5.86 -3.07
N ALA A 75 -6.67 -4.62 -2.89
CA ALA A 75 -7.11 -3.48 -3.70
C ALA A 75 -6.74 -3.64 -5.19
N ALA A 76 -5.57 -4.20 -5.50
CA ALA A 76 -5.13 -4.47 -6.88
C ALA A 76 -6.00 -5.53 -7.55
N LYS A 77 -6.38 -6.60 -6.83
CA LYS A 77 -7.32 -7.62 -7.35
C LYS A 77 -8.68 -7.02 -7.70
N ILE A 78 -9.16 -6.08 -6.88
CA ILE A 78 -10.41 -5.35 -7.15
C ILE A 78 -10.25 -4.49 -8.42
N GLN A 79 -9.16 -3.73 -8.54
CA GLN A 79 -8.93 -2.89 -9.72
C GLN A 79 -8.73 -3.69 -11.01
N SER A 80 -8.02 -4.82 -10.95
CA SER A 80 -7.84 -5.71 -12.09
C SER A 80 -9.19 -6.23 -12.62
N ARG A 81 -10.10 -6.64 -11.72
CA ARG A 81 -11.48 -7.03 -12.10
C ARG A 81 -12.32 -5.88 -12.64
N VAL A 82 -12.08 -4.65 -12.18
CA VAL A 82 -12.77 -3.46 -12.71
C VAL A 82 -12.30 -3.17 -14.13
N ILE A 83 -11.00 -3.27 -14.41
CA ILE A 83 -10.43 -3.04 -15.75
C ILE A 83 -10.88 -4.11 -16.75
N GLU A 84 -10.99 -5.38 -16.34
CA GLU A 84 -11.52 -6.45 -17.22
C GLU A 84 -12.98 -6.21 -17.66
N ASN A 85 -13.78 -5.46 -16.90
CA ASN A 85 -15.18 -5.16 -17.26
C ASN A 85 -15.36 -3.96 -18.22
N TYR A 86 -14.30 -3.20 -18.50
CA TYR A 86 -14.37 -2.08 -19.47
C TYR A 86 -13.98 -2.47 -20.90
N SER A 87 -13.70 -3.76 -21.14
CA SER A 87 -13.40 -4.29 -22.47
C SER A 87 -14.58 -5.08 -23.04
N TYR A 88 -15.72 -4.43 -23.32
CA TYR A 88 -16.79 -4.96 -24.17
C TYR A 88 -17.55 -3.84 -24.89
#